data_AF-A0A975BUU7-F1
#
_entry.id   AF-A0A975BUU7-F1
#
_cell.length_a   1.000
_cell.length_b   1.000
_cell.length_c   1.000
_cell.angle_alpha   90.00
_cell.angle_beta   90.00
_cell.angle_gamma   90.00
#
_symmetry.space_group_name_H-M   'P 1'
#
loop_
_entity.id
_entity.type
_entity.pdbx_description
1 polymer ?
#
loop_
_entity_poly.entity_id
_entity_poly.type
_entity_poly.pdbx_seq_one_letter_code
_entity_poly.pdbx_strand_id
1 'polypeptide(L)'
;MSYEKKMLENLKMPPRKEVELALLKSLFNHNGVIKEFSAAEDIVEEIADDFGLKEEQRTAYLETIYKKENRVKILIITDLGEGTTS
;
A
#
# COMPACT_ATOMS: atom_id res chain seq x y z
N MET A 1 5.06 -7.38 -17.00
CA MET A 1 4.61 -7.40 -15.59
C MET A 1 4.74 -5.99 -15.02
N SER A 2 3.77 -5.53 -14.22
CA SER A 2 3.88 -4.24 -13.53
C SER A 2 5.00 -4.29 -12.48
N TYR A 3 5.71 -3.16 -12.29
CA TYR A 3 6.73 -2.97 -11.26
C TYR A 3 6.23 -3.40 -9.87
N GLU A 4 4.98 -3.05 -9.54
CA GLU A 4 4.33 -3.37 -8.28
C GLU A 4 4.20 -4.89 -8.07
N LYS A 5 3.78 -5.62 -9.10
CA LYS A 5 3.67 -7.09 -9.03
C LYS A 5 5.03 -7.75 -8.76
N LYS A 6 6.08 -7.31 -9.45
CA LYS A 6 7.44 -7.82 -9.27
C LYS A 6 8.00 -7.49 -7.88
N MET A 7 7.68 -6.31 -7.35
CA MET A 7 8.08 -5.91 -6.00
C MET A 7 7.43 -6.80 -4.94
N LEU A 8 6.11 -7.04 -5.03
CA LEU A 8 5.38 -7.91 -4.11
C LEU A 8 5.91 -9.36 -4.16
N GLU A 9 6.23 -9.87 -5.36
CA GLU A 9 6.84 -11.19 -5.54
C GLU A 9 8.24 -11.27 -4.89
N ASN A 10 9.09 -10.27 -5.10
CA ASN A 10 10.44 -10.21 -4.50
C ASN A 10 10.39 -10.16 -2.97
N LEU A 11 9.42 -9.42 -2.42
CA LEU A 11 9.20 -9.31 -0.98
C LEU A 11 8.46 -10.52 -0.39
N LYS A 12 8.13 -11.53 -1.21
CA LYS A 12 7.37 -12.72 -0.81
C LYS A 12 6.08 -12.33 -0.07
N MET A 13 5.40 -11.30 -0.56
CA MET A 13 4.18 -10.80 0.06
C MET A 13 3.08 -11.86 -0.03
N PRO A 14 2.17 -11.91 0.97
CA PRO A 14 1.06 -12.85 0.95
C PRO A 14 0.18 -12.68 -0.30
N PRO A 15 -0.38 -13.78 -0.84
CA PRO A 15 -1.32 -13.70 -1.95
C PRO A 15 -2.53 -12.84 -1.61
N ARG A 16 -3.02 -12.08 -2.59
CA ARG A 16 -4.18 -11.18 -2.42
C ARG A 16 -5.40 -11.84 -1.76
N LYS A 17 -5.72 -13.09 -2.14
CA LYS A 17 -6.85 -13.85 -1.58
C LYS A 17 -6.70 -14.10 -0.08
N GLU A 18 -5.47 -14.32 0.40
CA GLU A 18 -5.21 -14.56 1.82
C GLU A 18 -5.33 -13.26 2.60
N VAL A 19 -4.83 -12.15 2.05
CA VAL A 19 -4.98 -10.81 2.63
C VAL A 19 -6.46 -10.42 2.72
N GLU A 20 -7.25 -10.65 1.67
CA GLU A 20 -8.70 -10.38 1.68
C GLU A 20 -9.44 -11.17 2.77
N LEU A 21 -9.06 -12.43 2.99
CA LEU A 21 -9.64 -13.26 4.04
C LEU A 21 -9.24 -12.78 5.45
N ALA A 22 -7.96 -12.43 5.65
CA ALA A 22 -7.48 -11.87 6.91
C ALA A 22 -8.19 -10.55 7.23
N LEU A 23 -8.38 -9.70 6.21
CA LEU A 23 -9.11 -8.45 6.35
C LEU A 23 -10.57 -8.69 6.76
N LEU A 24 -11.25 -9.65 6.15
CA LEU A 24 -12.63 -9.99 6.50
C LEU A 24 -12.75 -10.48 7.95
N LYS A 25 -11.78 -11.29 8.40
CA LYS A 25 -11.74 -11.79 9.79
C LYS A 25 -11.50 -10.65 10.77
N SER A 26 -10.53 -9.78 10.51
CA SER A 26 -10.26 -8.63 11.37
C SER A 26 -11.46 -7.69 11.41
N LEU A 27 -12.06 -7.36 10.26
CA LEU A 27 -13.33 -6.62 10.19
C LEU A 27 -14.44 -7.23 11.07
N PHE A 28 -14.60 -8.54 11.02
CA PHE A 28 -15.56 -9.24 11.88
C PHE A 28 -15.23 -9.09 13.36
N ASN A 29 -13.96 -9.21 13.74
CA ASN A 29 -13.49 -9.06 15.13
C ASN A 29 -13.67 -7.62 15.66
N HIS A 30 -13.59 -6.62 14.79
CA HIS A 30 -13.75 -5.20 15.12
C HIS A 30 -15.19 -4.69 14.90
N ASN A 31 -16.18 -5.59 14.89
CA ASN A 31 -17.61 -5.29 14.69
C ASN A 31 -17.90 -4.46 13.41
N GLY A 32 -17.06 -4.62 12.38
CA GLY A 32 -17.16 -3.91 11.11
C GLY A 32 -16.77 -2.44 11.17
N VAL A 33 -16.21 -1.95 12.28
CA VAL A 33 -15.81 -0.54 12.42
C VAL A 33 -14.33 -0.41 12.09
N ILE A 34 -14.04 0.20 10.94
CA ILE A 34 -12.70 0.71 10.62
C ILE A 34 -12.82 2.22 10.56
N LYS A 35 -12.07 2.93 11.42
CA LYS A 35 -12.05 4.38 11.40
C LYS A 35 -11.29 4.87 10.18
N GLU A 36 -10.06 4.42 9.97
CA GLU A 36 -9.27 4.70 8.76
C GLU A 36 -8.34 3.51 8.41
N PHE A 37 -7.94 3.38 7.15
CA PHE A 37 -6.89 2.45 6.73
C PHE A 37 -5.55 3.18 6.68
N SER A 38 -4.96 3.43 7.85
CA SER A 38 -3.61 3.99 7.96
C SER A 38 -2.64 2.94 8.49
N ALA A 39 -1.34 3.11 8.26
CA ALA A 39 -0.31 2.18 8.72
C ALA A 39 -0.18 2.10 10.27
N ALA A 40 -0.91 2.95 10.99
CA ALA A 40 -0.91 3.03 12.46
C ALA A 40 -2.25 2.57 13.08
N GLU A 41 -3.13 1.96 12.28
CA GLU A 41 -4.40 1.42 12.77
C GLU A 41 -4.24 -0.04 13.20
N ASP A 42 -4.87 -0.39 14.32
CA ASP A 42 -4.74 -1.69 14.98
C ASP A 42 -4.99 -2.87 14.03
N ILE A 43 -5.91 -2.71 13.07
CA ILE A 43 -6.25 -3.71 12.05
C ILE A 43 -5.09 -3.97 11.08
N VAL A 44 -4.36 -2.93 10.71
CA VAL A 44 -3.22 -3.06 9.77
C VAL A 44 -2.04 -3.72 10.49
N GLU A 45 -1.81 -3.39 11.75
CA GLU A 45 -0.80 -4.06 12.59
C GLU A 45 -1.17 -5.53 12.83
N GLU A 46 -2.42 -5.83 13.22
CA GLU A 46 -2.91 -7.20 13.45
C GLU A 46 -2.71 -8.08 12.21
N ILE A 47 -3.09 -7.60 11.02
CA ILE A 47 -2.92 -8.35 9.77
C ILE A 47 -1.43 -8.51 9.44
N ALA A 48 -0.62 -7.48 9.64
CA ALA A 48 0.82 -7.55 9.38
C ALA A 48 1.52 -8.54 10.33
N ASP A 49 1.07 -8.62 11.58
CA ASP A 49 1.55 -9.57 12.59
C ASP A 49 1.10 -10.99 12.26
N ASP A 50 -0.17 -11.19 11.85
CA ASP A 50 -0.72 -12.49 11.42
C ASP A 50 0.07 -13.10 10.26
N PHE A 51 0.53 -12.27 9.33
CA PHE A 51 1.38 -12.69 8.22
C PHE A 51 2.87 -12.71 8.55
N GLY A 52 3.26 -12.32 9.77
CA GLY A 52 4.66 -12.26 10.20
C GLY A 52 5.51 -11.32 9.36
N LEU A 53 4.94 -10.21 8.89
CA LEU A 53 5.62 -9.28 7.99
C LEU A 53 6.77 -8.57 8.71
N LYS A 54 7.94 -8.59 8.08
CA LYS A 54 9.13 -7.85 8.51
C LYS A 54 8.99 -6.37 8.19
N GLU A 55 9.78 -5.54 8.85
CA GLU A 55 9.79 -4.09 8.68
C GLU A 55 9.95 -3.65 7.21
N GLU A 56 10.84 -4.31 6.46
CA GLU A 56 11.03 -4.08 5.01
C GLU A 56 9.76 -4.34 4.18
N GLN A 57 8.95 -5.33 4.58
CA GLN A 57 7.68 -5.65 3.90
C GLN A 57 6.58 -4.65 4.28
N ARG A 58 6.54 -4.20 5.54
CA ARG A 58 5.60 -3.18 6.02
C ARG A 58 5.84 -1.81 5.37
N THR A 59 7.11 -1.46 5.19
CA THR A 59 7.54 -0.17 4.60
C THR A 59 7.44 -0.14 3.07
N ALA A 60 7.42 -1.29 2.39
CA ALA A 60 7.28 -1.35 0.94
C ALA A 60 5.98 -0.72 0.42
N TYR A 61 4.90 -0.73 1.22
CA TYR A 61 3.66 -0.03 0.88
C TYR A 61 3.87 1.49 0.81
N LEU A 62 4.58 2.06 1.79
CA LEU A 62 4.94 3.48 1.80
C LEU A 62 5.78 3.84 0.58
N GLU A 63 6.75 3.00 0.19
CA GLU A 63 7.51 3.24 -1.04
C GLU A 63 6.62 3.26 -2.29
N THR A 64 5.60 2.41 -2.37
CA THR A 64 4.68 2.40 -3.52
C THR A 64 3.79 3.64 -3.55
N ILE A 65 3.29 4.10 -2.41
CA ILE A 65 2.54 5.36 -2.32
C ILE A 65 3.47 6.52 -2.67
N TYR A 66 4.63 6.64 -2.05
CA TYR A 66 5.57 7.73 -2.36
C TYR A 66 6.02 7.70 -3.82
N LYS A 67 6.24 6.53 -4.45
CA LYS A 67 6.53 6.45 -5.89
C LYS A 67 5.32 6.80 -6.76
N LYS A 68 4.09 6.45 -6.37
CA LYS A 68 2.86 6.84 -7.09
C LYS A 68 2.60 8.34 -6.95
N GLU A 69 2.69 8.90 -5.75
CA GLU A 69 2.52 10.33 -5.50
C GLU A 69 3.65 11.16 -6.11
N ASN A 70 4.90 10.70 -6.06
CA ASN A 70 5.99 11.37 -6.75
C ASN A 70 5.83 11.29 -8.28
N ARG A 71 5.29 10.18 -8.82
CA ARG A 71 4.87 10.11 -10.23
C ARG A 71 3.75 11.07 -10.56
N VAL A 72 2.74 11.22 -9.70
CA VAL A 72 1.64 12.19 -9.89
C VAL A 72 2.18 13.62 -9.82
N LYS A 73 3.06 13.93 -8.86
CA LYS A 73 3.73 15.25 -8.80
C LYS A 73 4.57 15.51 -10.04
N ILE A 74 5.37 14.54 -10.48
CA ILE A 74 6.14 14.68 -11.73
C ILE A 74 5.19 14.88 -12.91
N LEU A 75 4.11 14.11 -13.02
CA LEU A 75 3.12 14.23 -14.09
C LEU A 75 2.49 15.63 -14.11
N ILE A 76 2.07 16.15 -12.95
CA ILE A 76 1.53 17.50 -12.78
C ILE A 76 2.58 18.56 -13.16
N ILE A 77 3.85 18.38 -12.78
CA ILE A 77 4.93 19.32 -13.13
C ILE A 77 5.22 19.29 -14.63
N THR A 78 5.16 18.13 -15.29
CA THR A 78 5.33 18.02 -16.75
C THR A 78 4.14 18.58 -17.53
N ASP A 79 2.89 18.40 -17.06
CA ASP A 79 1.69 18.96 -17.71
C ASP A 79 1.58 20.49 -17.56
N LEU A 80 2.28 21.09 -16.58
CA LEU A 80 2.34 22.54 -16.38
C LEU A 80 3.55 23.22 -17.06
N GLY A 81 4.39 22.45 -17.78
CA GLY A 81 5.65 22.91 -18.36
C GLY A 81 5.60 23.34 -19.83
N GLU A 82 4.53 23.05 -20.58
CA GLU A 82 4.39 23.46 -21.99
C GLU A 82 3.45 24.66 -22.11
N GLY A 83 3.89 25.83 -21.61
CA GLY A 83 2.99 26.97 -21.58
C GLY A 83 3.56 28.35 -21.32
N THR A 84 4.88 28.60 -21.36
CA THR A 84 5.40 29.98 -21.41
C THR A 84 6.77 30.06 -22.08
N THR A 85 6.80 30.00 -23.41
CA THR A 85 7.82 30.71 -24.21
C THR A 85 7.17 31.27 -25.47
N SER A 86 6.77 32.54 -25.41
CA SER A 86 6.87 33.54 -26.48
C SER A 86 6.43 34.89 -25.93
#